data_AF-A0A7W1DP19-F1
#
_entry.id   AF-A0A7W1DP19-F1
#
_cell.length_a   1.000
_cell.length_b   1.000
_cell.length_c   1.000
_cell.angle_alpha   90.00
_cell.angle_beta   90.00
_cell.angle_gamma   90.00
#
_symmetry.space_group_name_H-M   'P 1'
#
loop_
_entity.id
_entity.type
_entity.pdbx_description
1 polymer ?
#
loop_
_entity_poly.entity_id
_entity_poly.type
_entity_poly.pdbx_seq_one_letter_code
_entity_poly.pdbx_strand_id
1 'polypeptide(L)'
;MSRSNVRSWIAALYLCAATSVAAQKPALESWPHWRGSSHTGVATGEPPVAWSDTSNVKWKVEIPGRGYSTPVAWGDRIFLTTAIPAGKKPAAAPAAEAGGRGPGGGSGV
;
A
#
# COMPACT_ATOMS: atom_id res chain seq x y z
N MET A 1 -26.18 32.38 36.45
CA MET A 1 -25.41 31.12 36.58
C MET A 1 -24.27 31.34 37.58
N SER A 2 -24.13 30.48 38.59
CA SER A 2 -23.05 30.59 39.59
C SER A 2 -21.67 30.38 38.95
N ARG A 3 -20.66 31.14 39.42
CA ARG A 3 -19.26 31.03 38.98
C ARG A 3 -18.68 29.61 39.12
N SER A 4 -19.25 28.80 40.01
CA SER A 4 -18.91 27.36 40.17
C SER A 4 -19.28 26.55 38.94
N ASN A 5 -20.45 26.80 38.35
CA ASN A 5 -20.96 26.02 37.23
C ASN A 5 -20.11 26.27 35.98
N VAL A 6 -19.74 27.52 35.71
CA VAL A 6 -18.90 27.89 34.55
C VAL A 6 -17.53 27.22 34.59
N ARG A 7 -16.91 27.09 35.78
CA ARG A 7 -15.63 26.37 35.96
C ARG A 7 -15.75 24.87 35.70
N SER A 8 -16.85 24.25 36.15
CA SER A 8 -17.13 22.83 35.87
C SER A 8 -17.37 22.56 34.38
N TRP A 9 -18.08 23.46 33.67
CA TRP A 9 -18.28 23.34 32.22
C TRP A 9 -16.97 23.51 31.45
N ILE A 10 -16.13 24.46 31.83
CA ILE A 10 -14.80 24.66 31.23
C ILE A 10 -13.92 23.43 31.47
N ALA A 11 -13.89 22.90 32.69
CA ALA A 11 -13.14 21.68 33.01
C ALA A 11 -13.65 20.46 32.21
N ALA A 12 -14.96 20.31 32.06
CA ALA A 12 -15.56 19.23 31.25
C ALA A 12 -15.22 19.36 29.76
N LEU A 13 -15.23 20.59 29.21
CA LEU A 13 -14.81 20.87 27.83
C LEU A 13 -13.32 20.57 27.62
N TYR A 14 -12.45 20.96 28.56
CA TYR A 14 -11.03 20.62 28.52
C TYR A 14 -10.79 19.11 28.60
N LEU A 15 -11.54 18.39 29.44
CA LEU A 15 -11.42 16.94 29.56
C LEU A 15 -11.87 16.21 28.27
N CYS A 16 -12.98 16.64 27.66
CA CYS A 16 -13.45 16.12 26.36
C CYS A 16 -12.49 16.42 25.21
N ALA A 17 -11.89 17.62 25.19
CA ALA A 17 -10.89 17.99 24.19
C ALA A 17 -9.61 17.17 24.33
N ALA A 18 -9.14 16.94 25.57
CA ALA A 18 -7.95 16.15 25.85
C ALA A 18 -8.09 14.67 25.46
N THR A 19 -9.28 14.07 25.60
CA THR A 19 -9.54 12.69 25.16
C THR A 19 -9.52 12.52 23.63
N SER A 20 -9.87 13.56 22.87
CA SER A 20 -9.91 13.48 21.40
C SER A 20 -8.52 13.48 20.76
N VAL A 21 -7.54 14.15 21.38
CA VAL A 21 -6.16 14.22 20.85
C VAL A 21 -5.38 12.93 21.10
N ALA A 22 -5.67 12.23 22.20
CA ALA A 22 -4.99 10.98 22.57
C ALA A 22 -5.39 9.77 21.68
N ALA A 23 -6.44 9.88 20.87
CA ALA A 23 -6.95 8.79 20.03
C ALA A 23 -6.33 8.73 18.62
N GLN A 24 -5.43 9.65 18.28
CA GLN A 24 -4.77 9.64 16.97
C GLN A 24 -3.80 8.45 16.90
N LYS A 25 -4.16 7.37 16.20
CA LYS A 25 -3.20 6.31 15.87
C LYS A 25 -2.03 6.95 15.11
N PRO A 26 -0.76 6.59 15.42
CA PRO A 26 0.36 7.02 14.60
C PRO A 26 0.06 6.58 13.16
N ALA A 27 0.20 7.51 12.21
CA ALA A 27 0.00 7.19 10.82
C ALA A 27 1.03 6.11 10.43
N LEU A 28 0.55 4.95 9.99
CA LEU A 28 1.41 3.93 9.42
C LEU A 28 2.13 4.54 8.21
N GLU A 29 3.45 4.32 8.12
CA GLU A 29 4.19 4.72 6.93
C GLU A 29 3.56 4.05 5.71
N SER A 30 3.11 4.86 4.76
CA SER A 30 2.46 4.36 3.57
C SER A 30 3.51 3.99 2.52
N TRP A 31 3.19 2.97 1.72
CA TRP A 31 3.98 2.46 0.60
C TRP A 31 3.25 2.71 -0.73
N PRO A 32 3.26 3.97 -1.25
CA PRO A 32 2.40 4.37 -2.37
C PRO A 32 2.75 3.81 -3.75
N HIS A 33 3.95 3.27 -3.95
CA HIS A 33 4.39 2.72 -5.23
C HIS A 33 5.43 1.62 -5.01
N TRP A 34 5.88 0.99 -6.10
CA TRP A 34 6.68 -0.25 -6.07
C TRP A 34 8.02 -0.18 -5.32
N ARG A 35 8.51 1.00 -4.92
CA ARG A 35 9.73 1.21 -4.13
C ARG A 35 9.51 1.98 -2.81
N GLY A 36 8.26 2.14 -2.39
CA GLY A 36 7.91 2.81 -1.14
C GLY A 36 8.18 4.31 -1.17
N SER A 37 7.77 5.00 -0.10
CA SER A 37 7.82 6.47 0.06
C SER A 37 9.11 7.12 -0.46
N SER A 38 10.26 6.50 -0.19
CA SER A 38 11.60 7.01 -0.49
C SER A 38 12.18 6.51 -1.81
N HIS A 39 11.44 5.74 -2.60
CA HIS A 39 11.86 5.21 -3.90
C HIS A 39 13.09 4.28 -3.87
N THR A 40 13.45 3.74 -2.70
CA THR A 40 14.61 2.84 -2.52
C THR A 40 14.22 1.37 -2.52
N GLY A 41 12.98 1.03 -2.20
CA GLY A 41 12.54 -0.34 -1.95
C GLY A 41 12.93 -0.86 -0.57
N VAL A 42 13.31 0.03 0.37
CA VAL A 42 13.70 -0.33 1.73
C VAL A 42 12.63 0.14 2.71
N ALA A 43 12.15 -0.77 3.57
CA ALA A 43 11.26 -0.46 4.68
C ALA A 43 12.05 -0.33 5.99
N THR A 44 11.49 0.37 6.97
CA THR A 44 12.02 0.44 8.34
C THR A 44 11.41 -0.66 9.21
N GLY A 45 12.13 -1.09 10.26
CA GLY A 45 11.64 -2.05 11.26
C GLY A 45 12.33 -3.42 11.23
N GLU A 46 11.84 -4.33 12.07
CA GLU A 46 12.39 -5.67 12.28
C GLU A 46 11.34 -6.74 11.92
N PRO A 47 11.13 -7.02 10.63
CA PRO A 47 10.16 -8.03 10.22
C PRO A 47 10.63 -9.43 10.63
N PRO A 48 9.71 -10.38 10.88
CA PRO A 48 10.08 -11.77 11.10
C PRO A 48 10.90 -12.33 9.94
N VAL A 49 11.97 -13.07 10.25
CA VAL A 49 12.86 -13.70 9.24
C VAL A 49 12.52 -15.16 8.96
N ALA A 50 11.61 -15.75 9.74
CA ALA A 50 11.12 -17.11 9.56
C ALA A 50 9.59 -17.08 9.36
N TRP A 51 9.08 -17.89 8.43
CA TRP A 51 7.66 -17.91 8.07
C TRP A 51 7.19 -19.35 7.83
N SER A 52 5.92 -19.61 8.09
CA SER A 52 5.25 -20.83 7.65
C SER A 52 3.81 -20.52 7.27
N ASP A 53 3.04 -21.53 6.89
CA ASP A 53 1.63 -21.31 6.60
C ASP A 53 0.79 -20.86 7.79
N THR A 54 1.30 -21.07 9.00
CA THR A 54 0.61 -20.81 10.27
C THR A 54 1.39 -19.90 11.22
N SER A 55 2.68 -19.65 10.97
CA SER A 55 3.54 -18.83 11.83
C SER A 55 3.91 -17.51 11.15
N ASN A 56 3.93 -16.44 11.94
CA ASN A 56 4.22 -15.05 11.52
C ASN A 56 3.26 -14.48 10.46
N VAL A 57 2.15 -15.16 10.17
CA VAL A 57 1.09 -14.70 9.26
C VAL A 57 -0.06 -14.07 10.04
N LYS A 58 -0.36 -12.80 9.80
CA LYS A 58 -1.49 -12.11 10.46
C LYS A 58 -2.85 -12.48 9.87
N TRP A 59 -2.91 -12.65 8.55
CA TRP A 59 -4.11 -13.03 7.81
C TRP A 59 -3.73 -13.50 6.41
N LYS A 60 -4.64 -14.24 5.77
CA LYS A 60 -4.57 -14.66 4.37
C LYS A 60 -5.96 -14.50 3.75
N VAL A 61 -6.00 -14.15 2.47
CA VAL A 61 -7.23 -14.03 1.69
C VAL A 61 -6.97 -14.52 0.27
N GLU A 62 -7.94 -15.22 -0.31
CA GLU A 62 -7.88 -15.60 -1.72
C GLU A 62 -8.15 -14.37 -2.59
N ILE A 63 -7.31 -14.17 -3.62
CA ILE A 63 -7.43 -13.04 -4.55
C ILE A 63 -7.87 -13.59 -5.91
N PRO A 64 -9.01 -13.12 -6.47
CA PRO A 64 -9.49 -13.60 -7.77
C PRO A 64 -8.62 -13.09 -8.92
N GLY A 65 -8.46 -13.94 -9.94
CA GLY A 65 -7.72 -13.62 -11.15
C GLY A 65 -6.19 -13.78 -10.99
N ARG A 66 -5.43 -13.17 -11.89
CA ARG A 66 -3.96 -13.15 -11.86
C ARG A 66 -3.44 -11.72 -11.80
N GLY A 67 -2.45 -11.45 -10.97
CA GLY A 67 -1.83 -10.12 -10.86
C GLY A 67 -0.31 -10.24 -10.74
N TYR A 68 0.40 -9.21 -11.23
CA TYR A 68 1.86 -9.08 -11.15
C TYR A 68 2.29 -7.76 -10.50
N SER A 69 1.34 -6.95 -10.04
CA SER A 69 1.61 -5.66 -9.42
C SER A 69 2.25 -5.84 -8.05
N THR A 70 3.19 -4.96 -7.71
CA THR A 70 3.55 -4.73 -6.31
C THR A 70 2.35 -4.11 -5.58
N PRO A 71 1.91 -4.66 -4.44
CA PRO A 71 0.80 -4.07 -3.68
C PRO A 71 1.18 -2.69 -3.13
N VAL A 72 0.18 -1.81 -3.01
CA VAL A 72 0.30 -0.51 -2.35
C VAL A 72 -0.33 -0.61 -0.97
N ALA A 73 0.41 -0.20 0.07
CA ALA A 73 -0.12 -0.07 1.43
C ALA A 73 -0.35 1.42 1.73
N TRP A 74 -1.55 1.79 2.18
CA TRP A 74 -1.86 3.18 2.52
C TRP A 74 -2.78 3.23 3.74
N GLY A 75 -2.25 3.68 4.88
CA GLY A 75 -2.92 3.56 6.17
C GLY A 75 -3.30 2.10 6.46
N ASP A 76 -4.57 1.86 6.78
CA ASP A 76 -5.12 0.53 7.09
C ASP A 76 -5.63 -0.24 5.84
N ARG A 77 -5.18 0.12 4.62
CA ARG A 77 -5.66 -0.46 3.36
C ARG A 77 -4.51 -0.98 2.50
N ILE A 78 -4.79 -2.05 1.75
CA ILE A 78 -3.92 -2.60 0.71
C ILE A 78 -4.67 -2.54 -0.62
N PHE A 79 -4.00 -2.03 -1.64
CA PHE A 79 -4.49 -1.94 -3.01
C PHE A 79 -3.63 -2.82 -3.93
N LEU A 80 -4.28 -3.57 -4.80
CA LEU A 80 -3.65 -4.48 -5.75
C LEU A 80 -4.51 -4.58 -7.01
N THR A 81 -3.88 -4.88 -8.14
CA THR A 81 -4.57 -5.05 -9.42
C THR A 81 -4.49 -6.50 -9.86
N THR A 82 -5.62 -7.07 -10.27
CA THR A 82 -5.69 -8.40 -10.89
C THR A 82 -6.49 -8.39 -12.18
N ALA A 83 -6.17 -9.33 -13.06
CA ALA A 83 -6.91 -9.62 -14.26
C ALA A 83 -7.79 -10.85 -14.03
N ILE A 84 -9.10 -10.65 -14.06
CA ILE A 84 -10.10 -11.71 -13.99
C ILE A 84 -10.50 -12.08 -15.42
N PRO A 85 -10.50 -13.36 -15.81
CA PRO A 85 -10.93 -13.77 -17.14
C PRO A 85 -12.37 -13.33 -17.45
N ALA A 86 -12.55 -12.52 -18.50
CA ALA A 86 -13.86 -12.00 -18.91
C ALA A 86 -14.60 -12.90 -19.94
N GLY A 87 -14.19 -14.16 -20.11
CA GLY A 87 -14.83 -15.14 -21.00
C GLY A 87 -14.55 -14.97 -22.51
N LYS A 88 -14.06 -13.81 -22.98
CA LYS A 88 -13.60 -13.61 -24.36
C LYS A 88 -12.08 -13.42 -24.39
N LYS A 89 -11.35 -14.37 -24.97
CA LYS A 89 -9.96 -14.18 -25.38
C LYS A 89 -9.97 -13.22 -26.58
N PRO A 90 -9.36 -12.02 -26.51
CA PRO A 90 -9.14 -11.22 -27.71
C PRO A 90 -8.39 -12.08 -28.72
N ALA A 91 -8.84 -12.10 -29.97
CA ALA A 91 -8.07 -12.71 -31.05
C ALA A 91 -6.64 -12.17 -30.95
N ALA A 92 -5.65 -13.07 -30.98
CA ALA A 92 -4.25 -12.67 -30.90
C ALA A 92 -4.02 -11.55 -31.91
N ALA A 93 -3.59 -10.39 -31.44
CA ALA A 93 -3.13 -9.36 -32.35
C ALA A 93 -2.07 -10.01 -33.26
N PRO A 94 -2.11 -9.79 -34.59
CA PRO A 94 -1.07 -10.29 -35.45
C PRO A 94 0.26 -9.84 -34.85
N ALA A 95 1.20 -10.79 -34.71
CA ALA A 95 2.53 -10.49 -34.20
C ALA A 95 3.01 -9.23 -34.94
N ALA A 96 3.22 -8.14 -34.20
CA ALA A 96 3.86 -6.98 -34.76
C ALA A 96 5.14 -7.51 -35.38
N GLU A 97 5.28 -7.36 -36.70
CA GLU A 97 6.51 -7.75 -37.39
C GLU A 97 7.66 -7.21 -36.56
N ALA A 98 8.54 -8.11 -36.14
CA ALA A 98 9.78 -7.72 -35.49
C ALA A 98 10.51 -6.83 -36.49
N GLY A 99 10.35 -5.51 -36.33
CA GLY A 99 11.06 -4.52 -37.12
C GLY A 99 12.53 -4.89 -37.10
N GLY A 100 13.06 -5.20 -38.28
CA GLY A 100 14.36 -5.83 -38.44
C GLY A 100 15.42 -5.11 -37.63
N ARG A 101 16.15 -5.87 -36.81
CA ARG A 101 17.40 -5.40 -36.21
C ARG A 101 18.36 -5.14 -37.36
N GLY A 102 18.44 -3.89 -37.83
CA GLY A 102 19.45 -3.47 -38.79
C GLY A 102 20.86 -3.80 -38.24
N PRO A 103 21.82 -4.18 -39.09
CA PRO A 103 23.16 -4.49 -38.65
C PRO A 103 23.80 -3.19 -38.12
N GLY A 104 23.91 -3.08 -36.80
CA GLY A 104 24.65 -2.01 -36.16
C GLY A 104 26.13 -2.18 -36.50
N GLY A 105 26.59 -1.39 -37.47
CA GLY A 105 27.98 -1.28 -37.86
C GLY A 105 28.85 -0.90 -36.67
N GLY A 106 30.04 -1.51 -36.63
CA GLY A 106 31.00 -1.30 -35.57
C GLY A 106 31.76 0.02 -35.64
N SER A 107 32.64 0.13 -34.64
CA SER A 107 33.75 1.06 -34.43
C SER A 107 33.40 2.47 -33.93
N GLY A 108 34.04 2.82 -32.81
CA GLY A 108 34.21 4.20 -32.35
C GLY A 108 34.56 4.27 -30.87
N VAL A 109 35.87 4.13 -30.58
CA VAL A 109 36.63 4.52 -29.36
C VAL A 109 36.09 4.17 -27.97
#